data_AF-A0A7S0TAQ6-F1
#
_entry.id   AF-A0A7S0TAQ6-F1
#
_cell.length_a   1.000
_cell.length_b   1.000
_cell.length_c   1.000
_cell.angle_alpha   90.00
_cell.angle_beta   90.00
_cell.angle_gamma   90.00
#
_symmetry.space_group_name_H-M   'P 1'
#
loop_
_entity.id
_entity.type
_entity.pdbx_description
1 polymer ?
#
loop_
_entity_poly.entity_id
_entity_poly.type
_entity_poly.pdbx_seq_one_letter_code
_entity_poly.pdbx_strand_id
1 'polypeptide(L)'
;PDLLREFPPPKAPPSRQKDFRARRFPGGGRFRDDTPPVRDLDAFRVLFIFKDPVEALVSRYGYGHCLHLGGDCGPNEAAFPKLDAYAASGRDRMGILSFFDAYVDPPPSRSFPVLLLNYHKLWDNLPALMRALGLPPDAARSFP
;
A
#
# COMPACT_ATOMS: atom_id res chain seq x y z
N PRO A 1 -20.90 -32.09 -21.95
CA PRO A 1 -20.64 -32.64 -20.61
C PRO A 1 -19.14 -32.74 -20.39
N ASP A 2 -18.52 -31.60 -20.08
CA ASP A 2 -17.09 -31.50 -19.89
C ASP A 2 -16.73 -31.63 -18.41
N LEU A 3 -15.84 -32.58 -18.16
CA LEU A 3 -15.27 -32.97 -16.89
C LEU A 3 -14.55 -31.77 -16.25
N LEU A 4 -15.17 -31.17 -15.23
CA LEU A 4 -14.44 -30.38 -14.24
C LEU A 4 -13.46 -31.34 -13.55
N ARG A 5 -12.19 -31.33 -13.98
CA ARG A 5 -11.11 -31.91 -13.19
C ARG A 5 -11.06 -31.14 -11.88
N GLU A 6 -11.52 -31.77 -10.80
CA GLU A 6 -11.30 -31.28 -9.45
C GLU A 6 -9.78 -31.19 -9.24
N PHE A 7 -9.27 -29.97 -9.15
CA PHE A 7 -7.90 -29.76 -8.71
C PHE A 7 -7.85 -30.14 -7.23
N PRO A 8 -6.83 -30.91 -6.81
CA PRO A 8 -6.65 -31.19 -5.40
C PRO A 8 -6.53 -29.86 -4.63
N PRO A 9 -7.09 -29.77 -3.41
CA PRO A 9 -6.99 -28.56 -2.61
C PRO A 9 -5.52 -28.16 -2.47
N PRO A 10 -5.20 -26.86 -2.52
CA PRO A 10 -3.82 -26.40 -2.39
C PRO A 10 -3.23 -26.95 -1.11
N LYS A 11 -2.00 -27.49 -1.21
CA LYS A 11 -1.26 -27.98 -0.04
C LYS A 11 -1.24 -26.86 1.01
N ALA A 12 -1.63 -27.20 2.24
CA ALA A 12 -1.55 -26.26 3.35
C ALA A 12 -0.15 -25.63 3.37
N PRO A 13 -0.04 -24.29 3.47
CA PRO A 13 1.24 -23.63 3.41
C PRO A 13 2.15 -24.18 4.51
N PRO A 14 3.46 -24.34 4.25
CA PRO A 14 4.40 -24.78 5.26
C PRO A 14 4.29 -23.86 6.48
N SER A 15 4.37 -24.44 7.68
CA SER A 15 4.11 -23.88 9.02
C SER A 15 4.94 -22.64 9.43
N ARG A 16 5.51 -21.93 8.46
CA ARG A 16 6.18 -20.62 8.60
C ARG A 16 5.45 -19.47 7.92
N GLN A 17 4.37 -19.70 7.17
CA GLN A 17 3.45 -18.61 6.84
C GLN A 17 2.62 -18.28 8.08
N LYS A 18 3.09 -17.30 8.86
CA LYS A 18 2.31 -16.73 9.97
C LYS A 18 1.01 -16.19 9.38
N ASP A 19 -0.13 -16.71 9.83
CA ASP A 19 -1.43 -16.12 9.51
C ASP A 19 -1.54 -14.76 10.23
N PHE A 20 -1.39 -13.68 9.47
CA PHE A 20 -1.47 -12.32 9.99
C PHE A 20 -2.91 -11.78 10.02
N ARG A 21 -3.91 -12.52 9.49
CA ARG A 21 -5.30 -12.06 9.46
C ARG A 21 -5.90 -11.93 10.86
N ALA A 22 -5.40 -12.71 11.82
CA ALA A 22 -5.78 -12.66 13.23
C ALA A 22 -4.81 -11.85 14.12
N ARG A 23 -3.69 -11.32 13.57
CA ARG A 23 -2.77 -10.51 14.35
C ARG A 23 -3.31 -9.09 14.48
N ARG A 24 -3.68 -8.70 15.70
CA ARG A 24 -3.63 -7.28 16.09
C ARG A 24 -2.17 -6.85 16.01
N PHE A 25 -1.81 -6.13 14.97
CA PHE A 25 -0.61 -5.31 15.02
C PHE A 25 -0.81 -4.32 16.19
N PRO A 26 0.11 -4.23 17.16
CA PRO A 26 0.14 -3.07 18.04
C PRO A 26 0.48 -1.88 17.12
N GLY A 27 -0.55 -1.21 16.63
CA GLY A 27 -0.44 -0.38 15.42
C GLY A 27 -1.38 -0.75 14.27
N GLY A 28 -2.49 -1.47 14.50
CA GLY A 28 -3.75 -1.21 13.76
C GLY A 28 -4.24 0.21 14.06
N GLY A 29 -3.33 1.16 13.88
CA GLY A 29 -3.15 2.28 14.77
C GLY A 29 -4.30 3.23 14.58
N ARG A 30 -4.96 3.57 15.69
CA ARG A 30 -5.21 4.99 15.88
C ARG A 30 -3.83 5.63 15.71
N PHE A 31 -3.55 6.20 14.53
CA PHE A 31 -2.49 7.19 14.44
C PHE A 31 -2.81 8.15 15.57
N ARG A 32 -1.88 8.33 16.51
CA ARG A 32 -2.19 9.24 17.59
C ARG A 32 -2.32 10.61 16.94
N ASP A 33 -3.52 11.15 16.92
CA ASP A 33 -3.80 12.50 16.40
C ASP A 33 -3.00 13.56 17.19
N ASP A 34 -2.40 13.18 18.32
CA ASP A 34 -1.52 13.99 19.15
C ASP A 34 -0.04 13.97 18.73
N THR A 35 0.33 13.26 17.66
CA THR A 35 1.73 13.25 17.21
C THR A 35 2.08 14.65 16.73
N PRO A 36 2.98 15.39 17.41
CA PRO A 36 3.31 16.73 17.02
C PRO A 36 3.90 16.71 15.59
N PRO A 37 3.55 17.68 14.74
CA PRO A 37 4.13 17.79 13.41
C PRO A 37 5.66 17.75 13.52
N VAL A 38 6.31 16.95 12.69
CA VAL A 38 7.77 16.90 12.61
C VAL A 38 8.25 18.31 12.23
N ARG A 39 8.97 18.96 13.15
CA ARG A 39 9.39 20.36 12.98
C ARG A 39 10.65 20.50 12.12
N ASP A 40 11.49 19.47 12.11
CA ASP A 40 12.70 19.43 11.29
C ASP A 40 12.41 18.63 10.01
N LEU A 41 12.13 19.39 8.95
CA LEU A 41 11.85 18.87 7.64
C LEU A 41 13.13 18.65 6.80
N ASP A 42 14.30 19.04 7.29
CA ASP A 42 15.55 18.88 6.53
C ASP A 42 16.15 17.49 6.74
N ALA A 43 15.87 16.87 7.90
CA ALA A 43 16.40 15.57 8.29
C ALA A 43 15.54 14.36 7.85
N PHE A 44 14.37 14.55 7.24
CA PHE A 44 13.50 13.43 6.86
C PHE A 44 13.54 13.11 5.36
N ARG A 45 13.20 11.86 5.08
CA ARG A 45 13.01 11.32 3.74
C ARG A 45 11.65 10.65 3.70
N VAL A 46 10.82 11.01 2.74
CA VAL A 46 9.54 10.33 2.52
C VAL A 46 9.75 9.24 1.50
N LEU A 47 9.43 8.00 1.86
CA LEU A 47 9.41 6.87 0.93
C LEU A 47 7.96 6.58 0.55
N PHE A 48 7.64 6.74 -0.73
CA PHE A 48 6.36 6.35 -1.29
C PHE A 48 6.52 5.03 -2.05
N ILE A 49 5.94 3.96 -1.50
CA ILE A 49 5.97 2.62 -2.11
C ILE A 49 4.68 2.43 -2.90
N PHE A 50 4.80 2.27 -4.21
CA PHE A 50 3.67 1.98 -5.10
C PHE A 50 3.81 0.60 -5.71
N LYS A 51 2.68 0.00 -6.08
CA LYS A 51 2.64 -1.28 -6.79
C LYS A 51 1.56 -1.25 -7.87
N ASP A 52 1.41 -2.35 -8.58
CA ASP A 52 0.33 -2.51 -9.55
C ASP A 52 -1.03 -2.15 -8.90
N PRO A 53 -1.82 -1.25 -9.51
CA PRO A 53 -3.03 -0.73 -8.91
C PRO A 53 -4.10 -1.80 -8.69
N VAL A 54 -4.17 -2.84 -9.55
CA VAL A 54 -5.11 -3.94 -9.38
C VAL A 54 -4.75 -4.76 -8.14
N GLU A 55 -3.47 -5.08 -7.97
CA GLU A 55 -3.00 -5.77 -6.76
C GLU A 55 -3.17 -4.92 -5.49
N ALA A 56 -2.97 -3.60 -5.59
CA ALA A 56 -3.19 -2.67 -4.47
C ALA A 56 -4.64 -2.62 -4.06
N LEU A 57 -5.53 -2.50 -5.05
CA LEU A 57 -6.96 -2.48 -4.85
C LEU A 57 -7.41 -3.76 -4.14
N VAL A 58 -7.12 -4.95 -4.65
CA VAL A 58 -7.63 -6.21 -4.07
C VAL A 58 -7.20 -6.38 -2.61
N SER A 59 -5.97 -5.98 -2.25
CA SER A 59 -5.47 -6.08 -0.88
C SER A 59 -6.10 -5.07 0.10
N ARG A 60 -6.62 -3.96 -0.42
CA ARG A 60 -7.07 -2.81 0.38
C ARG A 60 -8.50 -2.40 0.06
N TYR A 61 -9.24 -3.24 -0.66
CA TYR A 61 -10.59 -2.93 -1.08
C TYR A 61 -11.51 -2.94 0.12
N GLY A 62 -12.09 -1.78 0.43
CA GLY A 62 -13.02 -1.64 1.54
C GLY A 62 -13.29 -0.17 1.85
N TYR A 63 -14.46 0.07 2.45
CA TYR A 63 -14.95 1.39 2.77
C TYR A 63 -13.96 2.22 3.61
N GLY A 64 -13.36 1.61 4.64
CA GLY A 64 -12.38 2.30 5.49
C GLY A 64 -11.15 2.79 4.71
N HIS A 65 -10.61 1.99 3.80
CA HIS A 65 -9.46 2.39 2.99
C HIS A 65 -9.83 3.44 1.95
N CYS A 66 -11.02 3.35 1.36
CA CYS A 66 -11.54 4.39 0.49
C CYS A 66 -11.52 5.76 1.19
N LEU A 67 -12.01 5.83 2.44
CA LEU A 67 -12.04 7.08 3.20
C LEU A 67 -10.65 7.67 3.45
N HIS A 68 -9.67 6.82 3.77
CA HIS A 68 -8.29 7.26 4.01
C HIS A 68 -7.63 7.84 2.75
N LEU A 69 -8.02 7.36 1.57
CA LEU A 69 -7.53 7.88 0.29
C LEU A 69 -8.29 9.13 -0.17
N GLY A 70 -9.37 9.52 0.53
CA GLY A 70 -10.24 10.62 0.11
C GLY A 70 -11.14 10.28 -1.08
N GLY A 71 -11.47 9.00 -1.27
CA GLY A 71 -12.31 8.53 -2.37
C GLY A 71 -13.80 8.83 -2.22
N ASP A 72 -14.57 8.51 -3.26
CA ASP A 72 -16.03 8.52 -3.27
C ASP A 72 -16.58 7.20 -2.69
N CYS A 73 -16.68 7.15 -1.37
CA CYS A 73 -16.99 5.93 -0.63
C CYS A 73 -18.50 5.70 -0.40
N GLY A 74 -19.34 6.66 -0.80
CA GLY A 74 -20.74 6.70 -0.42
C GLY A 74 -20.97 7.08 1.06
N PRO A 75 -22.24 7.13 1.49
CA PRO A 75 -22.61 7.66 2.81
C PRO A 75 -22.28 6.73 3.99
N ASN A 76 -22.07 5.44 3.74
CA ASN A 76 -21.77 4.44 4.76
C ASN A 76 -21.21 3.16 4.11
N GLU A 77 -20.68 2.26 4.94
CA GLU A 77 -20.09 0.98 4.49
C GLU A 77 -21.07 0.10 3.72
N ALA A 78 -22.36 0.09 4.07
CA ALA A 78 -23.37 -0.70 3.37
C ALA A 78 -23.64 -0.20 1.93
N ALA A 79 -23.40 1.08 1.67
CA ALA A 79 -23.49 1.67 0.33
C ALA A 79 -22.21 1.50 -0.50
N PHE A 80 -21.11 1.03 0.11
CA PHE A 80 -19.86 0.79 -0.60
C PHE A 80 -20.03 -0.41 -1.55
N PRO A 81 -19.66 -0.28 -2.84
CA PRO A 81 -19.90 -1.34 -3.80
C PRO A 81 -19.12 -2.61 -3.42
N LYS A 82 -19.61 -3.77 -3.87
CA LYS A 82 -18.81 -4.99 -3.90
C LYS A 82 -17.71 -4.87 -4.97
N LEU A 83 -16.62 -5.63 -4.80
CA LEU A 83 -15.44 -5.52 -5.65
C LEU A 83 -15.73 -5.79 -7.14
N ASP A 84 -16.60 -6.75 -7.43
CA ASP A 84 -17.06 -7.08 -8.78
C ASP A 84 -17.84 -5.92 -9.42
N ALA A 85 -18.78 -5.32 -8.69
CA ALA A 85 -19.54 -4.17 -9.15
C ALA A 85 -18.64 -2.93 -9.34
N TYR A 86 -17.67 -2.73 -8.45
CA TYR A 86 -16.65 -1.68 -8.59
C TYR A 86 -15.81 -1.89 -9.84
N ALA A 87 -15.27 -3.10 -10.04
CA ALA A 87 -14.44 -3.42 -11.20
C ALA A 87 -15.20 -3.25 -12.52
N ALA A 88 -16.46 -3.70 -12.57
CA ALA A 88 -17.33 -3.55 -13.73
C ALA A 88 -17.65 -2.07 -14.04
N SER A 89 -17.67 -1.20 -13.03
CA SER A 89 -17.95 0.23 -13.23
C SER A 89 -16.83 0.97 -13.97
N GLY A 90 -15.59 0.47 -13.90
CA GLY A 90 -14.41 1.12 -14.47
C GLY A 90 -14.09 2.49 -13.86
N ARG A 91 -14.69 2.86 -12.72
CA ARG A 91 -14.50 4.17 -12.07
C ARG A 91 -13.56 4.05 -10.88
N ASP A 92 -12.59 4.95 -10.79
CA ASP A 92 -11.72 5.07 -9.62
C ASP A 92 -12.44 5.78 -8.46
N ARG A 93 -13.36 5.07 -7.80
CA ARG A 93 -13.99 5.57 -6.58
C ARG A 93 -13.04 5.62 -5.39
N MET A 94 -11.95 4.86 -5.42
CA MET A 94 -11.00 4.80 -4.31
C MET A 94 -10.08 6.03 -4.29
N GLY A 95 -10.00 6.78 -5.39
CA GLY A 95 -9.07 7.90 -5.54
C GLY A 95 -7.62 7.45 -5.61
N ILE A 96 -7.36 6.24 -6.12
CA ILE A 96 -6.00 5.67 -6.20
C ILE A 96 -5.12 6.53 -7.10
N LEU A 97 -5.64 7.00 -8.23
CA LEU A 97 -4.88 7.83 -9.16
C LEU A 97 -4.56 9.19 -8.54
N SER A 98 -5.56 9.88 -7.98
CA SER A 98 -5.33 11.15 -7.30
C SER A 98 -4.36 11.04 -6.13
N PHE A 99 -4.42 9.93 -5.38
CA PHE A 99 -3.48 9.66 -4.30
C PHE A 99 -2.07 9.43 -4.84
N PHE A 100 -1.91 8.68 -5.93
CA PHE A 100 -0.62 8.47 -6.58
C PHE A 100 -0.03 9.79 -7.10
N ASP A 101 -0.81 10.54 -7.87
CA ASP A 101 -0.44 11.83 -8.46
C ASP A 101 0.01 12.83 -7.39
N ALA A 102 -0.68 12.83 -6.25
CA ALA A 102 -0.29 13.66 -5.12
C ALA A 102 1.13 13.38 -4.63
N TYR A 103 1.71 12.19 -4.82
CA TYR A 103 3.08 11.87 -4.42
C TYR A 103 4.09 11.96 -5.57
N VAL A 104 3.70 11.67 -6.80
CA VAL A 104 4.61 11.71 -7.96
C VAL A 104 4.76 13.10 -8.57
N ASP A 105 3.68 13.89 -8.56
CA ASP A 105 3.62 15.25 -9.09
C ASP A 105 3.28 16.24 -7.97
N PRO A 106 4.21 16.45 -7.02
CA PRO A 106 3.97 17.30 -5.86
C PRO A 106 3.61 18.74 -6.25
N PRO A 107 2.72 19.42 -5.49
CA PRO A 107 2.52 20.86 -5.66
C PRO A 107 3.82 21.62 -5.32
N PRO A 108 4.04 22.83 -5.88
CA PRO A 108 5.24 23.64 -5.62
C PRO A 108 5.47 23.98 -4.15
N SER A 109 4.43 23.92 -3.32
CA SER A 109 4.48 24.16 -1.87
C SER A 109 5.10 23.01 -1.07
N ARG A 110 5.33 21.83 -1.67
CA ARG A 110 5.98 20.72 -0.99
C ARG A 110 7.49 20.96 -0.88
N SER A 111 7.99 21.04 0.35
CA SER A 111 9.39 21.41 0.64
C SER A 111 10.33 20.23 0.91
N PHE A 112 9.88 18.98 0.70
CA PHE A 112 10.65 17.78 1.04
C PHE A 112 10.70 16.77 -0.10
N PRO A 113 11.81 16.02 -0.24
CA PRO A 113 11.95 15.01 -1.29
C PRO A 113 11.10 13.77 -0.99
N VAL A 114 10.46 13.25 -2.04
CA VAL A 114 9.77 11.97 -2.03
C VAL A 114 10.56 10.97 -2.88
N LEU A 115 10.98 9.87 -2.27
CA LEU A 115 11.56 8.73 -2.95
C LEU A 115 10.43 7.82 -3.42
N LEU A 116 10.32 7.64 -4.73
CA LEU A 116 9.34 6.74 -5.33
C LEU A 116 9.95 5.35 -5.47
N LEU A 117 9.31 4.35 -4.87
CA LEU A 117 9.76 2.96 -4.90
C LEU A 117 8.69 2.05 -5.49
N ASN A 118 9.00 1.46 -6.64
CA ASN A 118 8.17 0.40 -7.19
C ASN A 118 8.37 -0.88 -6.38
N TYR A 119 7.31 -1.33 -5.69
CA TYR A 119 7.26 -2.56 -4.89
C TYR A 119 7.80 -3.77 -5.65
N HIS A 120 7.45 -3.89 -6.93
CA HIS A 120 7.83 -5.02 -7.79
C HIS A 120 9.32 -5.04 -8.15
N LYS A 121 10.04 -3.94 -7.91
CA LYS A 121 11.47 -3.78 -8.20
C LYS A 121 12.32 -3.60 -6.95
N LEU A 122 11.69 -3.58 -5.77
CA LEU A 122 12.35 -3.29 -4.50
C LEU A 122 13.54 -4.23 -4.25
N TRP A 123 13.28 -5.54 -4.34
CA TRP A 123 14.27 -6.57 -4.02
C TRP A 123 15.47 -6.57 -4.97
N ASP A 124 15.24 -6.30 -6.25
CA ASP A 124 16.29 -6.21 -7.26
C ASP A 124 17.16 -4.95 -7.12
N ASN A 125 16.69 -3.95 -6.34
CA ASN A 125 17.30 -2.63 -6.24
C ASN A 125 17.66 -2.22 -4.81
N LEU A 126 17.77 -3.17 -3.87
CA LEU A 126 18.09 -2.89 -2.47
C LEU A 126 19.35 -2.00 -2.28
N PRO A 127 20.48 -2.21 -2.98
CA PRO A 127 21.64 -1.33 -2.83
C PRO A 127 21.36 0.12 -3.25
N ALA A 128 20.52 0.34 -4.27
CA ALA A 128 20.13 1.67 -4.71
C ALA A 128 19.20 2.33 -3.69
N LEU A 129 18.26 1.56 -3.11
CA LEU A 129 17.40 2.02 -2.03
C LEU A 129 18.21 2.46 -0.80
N MET A 130 19.19 1.65 -0.35
CA MET A 130 20.05 2.03 0.78
C MET A 130 20.75 3.36 0.54
N ARG A 131 21.34 3.56 -0.64
CA ARG A 131 21.98 4.83 -1.00
C ARG A 131 20.99 6.00 -0.99
N ALA A 132 19.79 5.82 -1.54
CA ALA A 132 18.76 6.86 -1.56
C ALA A 132 18.30 7.25 -0.16
N LEU A 133 18.30 6.29 0.77
CA LEU A 133 18.00 6.51 2.19
C LEU A 133 19.19 7.05 3.00
N GLY A 134 20.36 7.27 2.37
CA GLY A 134 21.58 7.70 3.07
C GLY A 134 22.22 6.61 3.93
N LEU A 135 21.88 5.35 3.68
CA LEU A 135 22.41 4.18 4.39
C LEU A 135 23.59 3.56 3.61
N PRO A 136 24.55 2.92 4.30
CA PRO A 136 25.62 2.19 3.63
C PRO A 136 25.05 1.03 2.80
N PRO A 137 25.61 0.72 1.62
CA PRO A 137 25.10 -0.35 0.75
C PRO A 137 25.00 -1.72 1.45
N ASP A 138 25.89 -2.02 2.40
CA ASP A 138 25.90 -3.28 3.14
C ASP A 138 24.68 -3.46 4.07
N ALA A 139 23.95 -2.39 4.42
CA ALA A 139 22.69 -2.49 5.16
C ALA A 139 21.62 -3.31 4.42
N ALA A 140 21.75 -3.46 3.10
CA ALA A 140 20.88 -4.31 2.29
C ALA A 140 20.89 -5.78 2.73
N ARG A 141 22.00 -6.28 3.31
CA ARG A 141 22.14 -7.68 3.75
C ARG A 141 21.23 -8.03 4.93
N SER A 142 20.86 -7.03 5.71
CA SER A 142 19.97 -7.14 6.87
C SER A 142 18.55 -6.65 6.57
N PHE A 143 18.24 -6.31 5.31
CA PHE A 143 16.91 -5.88 4.94
C PHE A 143 15.94 -7.09 5.03
N PRO A 144 14.87 -7.00 5.84
CA PRO A 144 13.96 -8.12 6.13
C PRO A 144 13.19 -8.56 4.91
#